data_AF-A0AAE1MCA5-F1
#
_entry.id   AF-A0AAE1MCA5-F1
#
_cell.length_a   1.000
_cell.length_b   1.000
_cell.length_c   1.000
_cell.angle_alpha   90.00
_cell.angle_beta   90.00
_cell.angle_gamma   90.00
#
_symmetry.space_group_name_H-M   'P 1'
#
loop_
_entity.id
_entity.type
_entity.pdbx_description
1 polymer ?
#
loop_
_entity_poly.entity_id
_entity_poly.type
_entity_poly.pdbx_seq_one_letter_code
_entity_poly.pdbx_strand_id
1 'polypeptide(L)'
;MSLPRFVVLKSNYNNKYLRYIHEDVQVHGFLQFSGEEVVSPYAKFEVEVANSGHGHVHIRCCYNNKYWVRRRPQEPDEADKQWIVAGADEPEEGPSKWSCTLFKPIDVDADAKTVRFSHVRLGHYACLGRNDAPFDSCLFASLENPIKDSCDVFTIIDWESLLIMPKHVAFKGDNGQYLSARWIQGHHYLQFASNDVGDPTVGNEIFTTHDGSIRVKSNYFGKFWRRSPNWIWFLCKKNWIWADSDDTTNNNFGTLFQPIKVDNNVIALRNLDNNNFCKRLTTEGKTSCLNAGVSAISREARIEVEELVISRQIRNVNFRLLDARNYRQRVRTMTTQVAYNGSQVPNNVELKLSYTETKSNTWSSSVSLKLGVKTNFKADVPFIVKGKIEILADFGATYQWGESKTTSTAMETVYKVTVPPKTMVEVSARAIEGSCDVPFSYTQCDTLINGQQVTYNMEDGIYTSISFLNVRYETNQENL
;
A
#
# COMPACT_ATOMS: atom_id res chain seq x y z
N MET A 1 -3.64 -10.56 -20.18
CA MET A 1 -3.62 -10.73 -18.71
C MET A 1 -3.62 -9.35 -18.07
N SER A 2 -4.33 -9.15 -16.95
CA SER A 2 -4.21 -7.95 -16.13
C SER A 2 -3.60 -8.34 -14.79
N LEU A 3 -2.41 -7.82 -14.50
CA LEU A 3 -1.83 -7.95 -13.16
C LEU A 3 -2.58 -7.01 -12.18
N PRO A 4 -2.62 -7.34 -10.88
CA PRO A 4 -3.05 -6.38 -9.86
C PRO A 4 -2.19 -5.11 -9.92
N ARG A 5 -2.77 -3.98 -9.53
CA ARG A 5 -2.04 -2.70 -9.49
C ARG A 5 -0.87 -2.76 -8.50
N PHE A 6 -1.08 -3.35 -7.33
CA PHE A 6 -0.02 -3.55 -6.35
C PHE A 6 0.24 -5.04 -6.16
N VAL A 7 1.48 -5.46 -6.32
CA VAL A 7 1.89 -6.87 -6.29
C VAL A 7 3.03 -7.12 -5.32
N VAL A 8 3.06 -8.34 -4.79
CA VAL A 8 4.24 -8.98 -4.21
C VAL A 8 4.60 -10.16 -5.08
N LEU A 9 5.91 -10.36 -5.27
CA LEU A 9 6.45 -11.44 -6.08
C LEU A 9 7.11 -12.47 -5.18
N LYS A 10 6.61 -13.71 -5.17
CA LYS A 10 7.26 -14.83 -4.49
C LYS A 10 7.98 -15.69 -5.51
N SER A 11 9.26 -15.99 -5.29
CA SER A 11 10.00 -16.92 -6.13
C SER A 11 9.55 -18.35 -5.88
N ASN A 12 9.19 -19.05 -6.95
CA ASN A 12 8.84 -20.47 -6.88
C ASN A 12 10.08 -21.36 -6.64
N TYR A 13 11.28 -20.80 -6.77
CA TYR A 13 12.54 -21.51 -6.56
C TYR A 13 12.94 -21.59 -5.08
N ASN A 14 13.00 -20.47 -4.37
CA ASN A 14 13.47 -20.42 -2.97
C ASN A 14 12.36 -20.08 -1.95
N ASN A 15 11.11 -19.88 -2.40
CA ASN A 15 9.96 -19.51 -1.56
C ASN A 15 10.09 -18.19 -0.81
N LYS A 16 11.00 -17.29 -1.21
CA LYS A 16 11.15 -15.95 -0.63
C LYS A 16 10.44 -14.90 -1.48
N TYR A 17 10.11 -13.78 -0.85
CA TYR A 17 9.55 -12.62 -1.54
C TYR A 17 10.66 -11.76 -2.11
N LEU A 18 10.42 -11.21 -3.30
CA LEU A 18 11.26 -10.17 -3.87
C LEU A 18 11.14 -8.92 -3.00
N ARG A 19 12.28 -8.35 -2.60
CA ARG A 19 12.31 -7.10 -1.87
C ARG A 19 13.40 -6.17 -2.36
N TYR A 20 13.22 -4.89 -2.09
CA TYR A 20 14.25 -3.88 -2.20
C TYR A 20 15.30 -4.03 -1.10
N ILE A 21 16.58 -3.92 -1.47
CA ILE A 21 17.70 -3.90 -0.52
C ILE A 21 18.12 -2.45 -0.25
N HIS A 22 18.00 -2.03 1.00
CA HIS A 22 18.35 -0.67 1.45
C HIS A 22 19.54 -0.66 2.40
N GLU A 23 19.82 -1.77 3.06
CA GLU A 23 20.75 -1.91 4.17
C GLU A 23 22.16 -2.35 3.76
N ASP A 24 22.30 -3.16 2.71
CA ASP A 24 23.60 -3.65 2.24
C ASP A 24 24.18 -2.65 1.23
N VAL A 25 25.41 -2.22 1.46
CA VAL A 25 26.08 -1.19 0.65
C VAL A 25 26.40 -1.68 -0.76
N GLN A 26 26.78 -2.95 -0.94
CA GLN A 26 27.20 -3.49 -2.23
C GLN A 26 26.02 -3.73 -3.17
N VAL A 27 24.88 -4.14 -2.60
CA VAL A 27 23.64 -4.41 -3.35
C VAL A 27 22.53 -3.41 -3.02
N HIS A 28 22.87 -2.22 -2.52
CA HIS A 28 21.90 -1.15 -2.30
C HIS A 28 21.19 -0.82 -3.62
N GLY A 29 19.86 -0.77 -3.61
CA GLY A 29 19.08 -0.52 -4.82
C GLY A 29 18.68 -1.78 -5.59
N PHE A 30 19.27 -2.93 -5.27
CA PHE A 30 18.95 -4.19 -5.92
C PHE A 30 17.62 -4.76 -5.43
N LEU A 31 17.09 -5.66 -6.24
CA LEU A 31 15.91 -6.45 -5.93
C LEU A 31 16.37 -7.88 -5.67
N GLN A 32 16.06 -8.43 -4.49
CA GLN A 32 16.54 -9.74 -4.09
C GLN A 32 15.41 -10.58 -3.51
N PHE A 33 15.37 -11.87 -3.87
CA PHE A 33 14.45 -12.85 -3.29
C PHE A 33 14.93 -13.30 -1.91
N SER A 34 14.95 -12.37 -0.95
CA SER A 34 15.34 -12.59 0.44
C SER A 34 14.29 -12.11 1.45
N GLY A 35 13.13 -11.61 0.97
CA GLY A 35 12.05 -11.17 1.83
C GLY A 35 11.36 -12.33 2.54
N GLU A 36 11.19 -12.19 3.85
CA GLU A 36 10.50 -13.17 4.69
C GLU A 36 9.00 -12.89 4.82
N GLU A 37 8.57 -11.63 4.75
CA GLU A 37 7.18 -11.25 5.02
C GLU A 37 6.51 -10.66 3.79
N VAL A 38 5.35 -11.19 3.42
CA VAL A 38 4.56 -10.70 2.29
C VAL A 38 4.11 -9.25 2.48
N VAL A 39 3.91 -8.81 3.72
CA VAL A 39 3.46 -7.45 4.08
C VAL A 39 4.62 -6.48 4.32
N SER A 40 5.85 -6.86 3.98
CA SER A 40 7.02 -5.99 4.13
C SER A 40 6.90 -4.75 3.22
N PRO A 41 7.18 -3.54 3.71
CA PRO A 41 7.15 -2.32 2.88
C PRO A 41 8.15 -2.39 1.72
N TYR A 42 9.22 -3.19 1.84
CA TYR A 42 10.24 -3.38 0.82
C TYR A 42 9.82 -4.35 -0.29
N ALA A 43 8.73 -5.11 -0.10
CA ALA A 43 8.27 -6.15 -1.03
C ALA A 43 7.08 -5.70 -1.90
N LYS A 44 6.61 -4.46 -1.73
CA LYS A 44 5.47 -3.90 -2.47
C LYS A 44 5.92 -3.23 -3.76
N PHE A 45 5.34 -3.67 -4.89
CA PHE A 45 5.57 -3.08 -6.20
C PHE A 45 4.27 -2.60 -6.84
N GLU A 46 4.31 -1.47 -7.54
CA GLU A 46 3.19 -0.97 -8.35
C GLU A 46 3.43 -1.33 -9.82
N VAL A 47 2.42 -1.92 -10.46
CA VAL A 47 2.39 -2.25 -11.88
C VAL A 47 1.64 -1.14 -12.60
N GLU A 48 2.30 -0.49 -13.55
CA GLU A 48 1.75 0.60 -14.35
C GLU A 48 1.73 0.15 -15.82
N VAL A 49 0.55 0.20 -16.47
CA VAL A 49 0.42 -0.20 -17.88
C VAL A 49 1.15 0.79 -18.77
N ALA A 50 1.93 0.29 -19.74
CA ALA A 50 2.65 1.12 -20.69
C ALA A 50 1.70 1.84 -21.68
N ASN A 51 2.06 3.07 -22.06
CA ASN A 51 1.28 3.89 -22.98
C ASN A 51 1.33 3.36 -24.42
N SER A 52 2.38 2.63 -24.78
CA SER A 52 2.55 1.99 -26.09
C SER A 52 1.50 0.91 -26.44
N GLY A 53 0.67 0.47 -25.50
CA GLY A 53 -0.52 -0.34 -25.80
C GLY A 53 -0.28 -1.82 -26.15
N HIS A 54 0.96 -2.33 -26.00
CA HIS A 54 1.33 -3.70 -26.34
C HIS A 54 1.18 -4.72 -25.19
N GLY A 55 0.44 -4.37 -24.13
CA GLY A 55 0.34 -5.20 -22.92
C GLY A 55 1.63 -5.25 -22.10
N HIS A 56 2.59 -4.36 -22.39
CA HIS A 56 3.78 -4.16 -21.56
C HIS A 56 3.43 -3.36 -20.31
N VAL A 57 4.26 -3.52 -19.28
CA VAL A 57 4.11 -2.83 -18.00
C VAL A 57 5.44 -2.23 -17.56
N HIS A 58 5.34 -1.18 -16.76
CA HIS A 58 6.39 -0.70 -15.88
C HIS A 58 6.14 -1.28 -14.49
N ILE A 59 7.20 -1.63 -13.77
CA ILE A 59 7.10 -2.12 -12.39
C ILE A 59 7.91 -1.17 -11.52
N ARG A 60 7.30 -0.61 -10.48
CA ARG A 60 7.95 0.37 -9.60
C ARG A 60 7.99 -0.14 -8.17
N CYS A 61 9.13 0.00 -7.52
CA CYS A 61 9.23 -0.26 -6.08
C CYS A 61 8.50 0.84 -5.30
N CYS A 62 7.55 0.47 -4.45
CA CYS A 62 6.80 1.45 -3.66
C CYS A 62 7.62 2.07 -2.52
N TYR A 63 8.73 1.45 -2.14
CA TYR A 63 9.58 1.96 -1.06
C TYR A 63 10.38 3.20 -1.48
N ASN A 64 11.09 3.11 -2.62
CA ASN A 64 11.95 4.19 -3.13
C ASN A 64 11.36 4.95 -4.34
N ASN A 65 10.15 4.59 -4.77
CA ASN A 65 9.47 5.13 -5.97
C ASN A 65 10.25 5.03 -7.29
N LYS A 66 11.18 4.08 -7.42
CA LYS A 66 11.95 3.90 -8.66
C LYS A 66 11.49 2.69 -9.47
N TYR A 67 11.48 2.85 -10.78
CA TYR A 67 11.11 1.83 -11.75
C TYR A 67 12.22 0.79 -11.91
N TRP A 68 11.80 -0.43 -12.19
CA TRP A 68 12.68 -1.52 -12.56
C TRP A 68 13.40 -1.18 -13.86
N VAL A 69 14.71 -1.27 -13.82
CA VAL A 69 15.57 -0.97 -14.96
C VAL A 69 16.80 -1.84 -14.91
N ARG A 70 17.38 -2.12 -16.08
CA ARG A 70 18.69 -2.76 -16.15
C ARG A 70 19.75 -1.87 -15.50
N ARG A 71 20.52 -2.41 -14.55
CA ARG A 71 21.64 -1.70 -13.94
C ARG A 71 22.65 -1.33 -15.04
N ARG A 72 23.16 -0.10 -14.97
CA ARG A 72 24.26 0.30 -15.84
C ARG A 72 25.53 -0.41 -15.36
N PRO A 73 26.26 -1.12 -16.24
CA PRO A 73 27.57 -1.67 -15.89
C PRO A 73 28.49 -0.54 -15.44
N GLN A 74 29.13 -0.69 -14.28
CA GLN A 74 30.11 0.29 -13.81
C GLN A 74 31.52 -0.04 -14.32
N GLU A 75 31.81 -1.33 -14.48
CA GLU A 75 33.09 -1.86 -14.96
C GLU A 75 32.89 -2.78 -16.19
N PRO A 76 33.91 -2.97 -17.04
CA PRO A 76 33.82 -3.80 -18.24
C PRO A 76 33.45 -5.27 -17.98
N ASP A 77 33.85 -5.82 -16.83
CA ASP A 77 33.55 -7.19 -16.38
C ASP A 77 32.12 -7.35 -15.82
N GLU A 78 31.41 -6.24 -15.56
CA GLU A 78 29.98 -6.24 -15.25
C GLU A 78 29.09 -6.17 -16.51
N ALA A 79 29.67 -6.04 -17.71
CA ALA A 79 28.89 -5.87 -18.94
C ALA A 79 27.94 -7.05 -19.24
N ASP A 80 28.35 -8.26 -18.85
CA ASP A 80 27.54 -9.48 -18.97
C ASP A 80 26.53 -9.63 -17.82
N LYS A 81 26.66 -8.81 -16.76
CA LYS A 81 25.78 -8.86 -15.59
C LYS A 81 24.54 -7.99 -15.81
N GLN A 82 23.51 -8.59 -16.38
CA GLN A 82 22.20 -7.99 -16.67
C GLN A 82 21.28 -7.87 -15.44
N TRP A 83 21.78 -7.29 -14.36
CA TRP A 83 21.00 -7.06 -13.13
C TRP A 83 19.81 -6.14 -13.37
N ILE A 84 18.69 -6.43 -12.70
CA ILE A 84 17.52 -5.56 -12.64
C ILE A 84 17.45 -4.93 -11.26
N VAL A 85 17.38 -3.60 -11.22
CA VAL A 85 17.37 -2.79 -9.99
C VAL A 85 16.17 -1.84 -9.99
N ALA A 86 15.73 -1.38 -8.81
CA ALA A 86 14.75 -0.30 -8.71
C ALA A 86 15.47 1.05 -8.71
N GLY A 87 15.82 1.53 -9.91
CA GLY A 87 16.77 2.64 -10.07
C GLY A 87 16.35 3.77 -11.01
N ALA A 88 15.32 3.59 -11.84
CA ALA A 88 14.88 4.62 -12.79
C ALA A 88 13.86 5.58 -12.15
N ASP A 89 14.06 6.89 -12.32
CA ASP A 89 13.15 7.91 -11.77
C ASP A 89 11.86 8.07 -12.60
N GLU A 90 11.94 7.77 -13.90
CA GLU A 90 10.83 7.90 -14.86
C GLU A 90 10.70 6.64 -15.72
N PRO A 91 9.49 6.32 -16.21
CA PRO A 91 9.29 5.24 -17.17
C PRO A 91 9.92 5.58 -18.52
N GLU A 92 10.59 4.62 -19.14
CA GLU A 92 11.19 4.75 -20.47
C GLU A 92 10.67 3.65 -21.40
N GLU A 93 9.90 4.04 -22.41
CA GLU A 93 9.24 3.11 -23.33
C GLU A 93 10.03 2.85 -24.63
N GLY A 94 11.17 3.52 -24.86
CA GLY A 94 12.00 3.27 -26.03
C GLY A 94 12.69 1.90 -25.97
N PRO A 95 12.29 0.89 -26.76
CA PRO A 95 12.79 -0.48 -26.62
C PRO A 95 14.28 -0.60 -26.99
N SER A 96 14.83 0.33 -27.76
CA SER A 96 16.26 0.37 -28.08
C SER A 96 17.13 0.99 -26.97
N LYS A 97 16.55 1.82 -26.10
CA LYS A 97 17.28 2.56 -25.06
C LYS A 97 17.65 1.65 -23.91
N TRP A 98 18.89 1.77 -23.43
CA TRP A 98 19.37 0.90 -22.35
C TRP A 98 18.62 1.04 -21.03
N SER A 99 18.05 2.22 -20.81
CA SER A 99 17.22 2.58 -19.67
C SER A 99 15.76 2.14 -19.83
N CYS A 100 15.40 1.38 -20.87
CA CYS A 100 14.05 0.84 -21.05
C CYS A 100 13.56 0.14 -19.78
N THR A 101 12.37 0.52 -19.32
CA THR A 101 11.75 0.01 -18.07
C THR A 101 10.59 -0.96 -18.36
N LEU A 102 10.39 -1.31 -19.63
CA LEU A 102 9.29 -2.15 -20.06
C LEU A 102 9.56 -3.63 -19.80
N PHE A 103 8.57 -4.28 -19.17
CA PHE A 103 8.50 -5.73 -19.03
C PHE A 103 7.21 -6.26 -19.66
N LYS A 104 7.29 -7.47 -20.22
CA LYS A 104 6.15 -8.22 -20.72
C LYS A 104 5.81 -9.34 -19.72
N PRO A 105 4.65 -9.28 -19.05
CA PRO A 105 4.17 -10.39 -18.23
C PRO A 105 3.67 -11.53 -19.13
N ILE A 106 4.02 -12.76 -18.78
CA ILE A 106 3.67 -13.98 -19.51
C ILE A 106 3.11 -15.00 -18.51
N ASP A 107 1.85 -15.37 -18.69
CA ASP A 107 1.17 -16.39 -17.87
C ASP A 107 1.88 -17.74 -17.99
N VAL A 108 2.10 -18.40 -16.85
CA VAL A 108 2.59 -19.79 -16.79
C VAL A 108 1.44 -20.72 -16.42
N ASP A 109 0.78 -20.41 -15.31
CA ASP A 109 -0.42 -21.08 -14.82
C ASP A 109 -1.31 -20.01 -14.18
N ALA A 110 -2.48 -19.80 -14.80
CA ALA A 110 -3.44 -18.79 -14.38
C ALA A 110 -4.12 -19.13 -13.05
N ASP A 111 -4.34 -20.42 -12.77
CA ASP A 111 -4.97 -20.88 -11.53
C ASP A 111 -4.01 -20.71 -10.35
N ALA A 112 -2.72 -21.01 -10.58
CA ALA A 112 -1.65 -20.79 -9.61
C ALA A 112 -1.20 -19.32 -9.51
N LYS A 113 -1.74 -18.42 -10.34
CA LYS A 113 -1.32 -17.00 -10.47
C LYS A 113 0.18 -16.85 -10.66
N THR A 114 0.77 -17.71 -11.50
CA THR A 114 2.22 -17.70 -11.76
C THR A 114 2.54 -17.03 -13.08
N VAL A 115 3.59 -16.20 -13.06
CA VAL A 115 3.98 -15.34 -14.18
C VAL A 115 5.48 -15.40 -14.43
N ARG A 116 5.89 -15.16 -15.67
CA ARG A 116 7.25 -14.75 -16.04
C ARG A 116 7.25 -13.30 -16.48
N PHE A 117 8.35 -12.60 -16.26
CA PHE A 117 8.56 -11.27 -16.83
C PHE A 117 9.69 -11.34 -17.87
N SER A 118 9.43 -10.87 -19.09
CA SER A 118 10.48 -10.69 -20.11
C SER A 118 10.82 -9.20 -20.24
N HIS A 119 12.10 -8.85 -20.14
CA HIS A 119 12.57 -7.47 -20.29
C HIS A 119 12.55 -7.09 -21.78
N VAL A 120 11.71 -6.13 -22.17
CA VAL A 120 11.33 -5.88 -23.57
C VAL A 120 12.53 -5.58 -24.48
N ARG A 121 13.50 -4.79 -24.00
CA ARG A 121 14.71 -4.49 -24.79
C ARG A 121 15.61 -5.71 -25.00
N LEU A 122 15.73 -6.55 -23.98
CA LEU A 122 16.69 -7.65 -23.99
C LEU A 122 16.08 -8.91 -24.60
N GLY A 123 14.76 -9.05 -24.58
CA GLY A 123 14.09 -10.31 -24.87
C GLY A 123 14.29 -11.38 -23.78
N HIS A 124 15.05 -11.08 -22.73
CA HIS A 124 15.45 -12.03 -21.70
C HIS A 124 14.43 -12.12 -20.56
N TYR A 125 14.26 -13.31 -19.99
CA TYR A 125 13.44 -13.53 -18.82
C TYR A 125 14.14 -13.06 -17.53
N ALA A 126 13.41 -12.28 -16.73
CA ALA A 126 13.81 -11.93 -15.38
C ALA A 126 13.72 -13.18 -14.49
N CYS A 127 14.79 -13.49 -13.79
CA CYS A 127 14.89 -14.65 -12.92
C CYS A 127 15.62 -14.32 -11.62
N LEU A 128 15.52 -15.23 -10.66
CA LEU A 128 16.40 -15.28 -9.50
C LEU A 128 17.82 -15.65 -9.98
N GLY A 129 18.79 -14.78 -9.75
CA GLY A 129 20.20 -15.01 -10.07
C GLY A 129 20.86 -15.93 -9.05
N ARG A 130 21.69 -16.88 -9.52
CA ARG A 130 22.44 -17.83 -8.69
C ARG A 130 23.92 -17.49 -8.73
N ASN A 131 24.24 -16.36 -8.11
CA ASN A 131 25.60 -15.82 -8.07
C ASN A 131 26.14 -15.95 -6.65
N ASP A 132 27.43 -15.72 -6.47
CA ASP A 132 28.00 -15.68 -5.12
C ASP A 132 27.47 -14.48 -4.32
N ALA A 133 27.47 -14.61 -2.99
CA ALA A 133 27.17 -13.50 -2.10
C ALA A 133 28.08 -12.29 -2.39
N PRO A 134 27.57 -11.05 -2.34
CA PRO A 134 26.22 -10.65 -1.89
C PRO A 134 25.15 -10.67 -2.99
N PHE A 135 25.48 -11.06 -4.22
CA PHE A 135 24.59 -10.99 -5.38
C PHE A 135 23.69 -12.21 -5.56
N ASP A 136 23.81 -13.21 -4.66
CA ASP A 136 22.92 -14.36 -4.66
C ASP A 136 21.45 -13.91 -4.58
N SER A 137 20.59 -14.65 -5.28
CA SER A 137 19.15 -14.43 -5.33
C SER A 137 18.69 -13.04 -5.81
N CYS A 138 19.60 -12.21 -6.36
CA CYS A 138 19.25 -10.92 -6.96
C CYS A 138 18.54 -11.10 -8.30
N LEU A 139 17.63 -10.19 -8.61
CA LEU A 139 16.86 -10.22 -9.85
C LEU A 139 17.75 -9.90 -11.05
N PHE A 140 17.69 -10.76 -12.06
CA PHE A 140 18.59 -10.75 -13.20
C PHE A 140 17.85 -11.07 -14.49
N ALA A 141 18.16 -10.40 -15.59
CA ALA A 141 17.65 -10.74 -16.92
C ALA A 141 18.56 -11.80 -17.56
N SER A 142 18.12 -13.05 -17.60
CA SER A 142 18.96 -14.20 -17.94
C SER A 142 19.13 -14.47 -19.43
N LEU A 143 18.26 -15.30 -19.99
CA LEU A 143 18.31 -15.81 -21.34
C LEU A 143 16.96 -15.58 -22.03
N GLU A 144 16.96 -15.69 -23.35
CA GLU A 144 15.76 -15.60 -24.19
C GLU A 144 14.80 -16.78 -24.00
N ASN A 145 15.27 -17.90 -23.43
CA ASN A 145 14.48 -19.12 -23.25
C ASN A 145 14.10 -19.33 -21.79
N PRO A 146 12.90 -19.89 -21.50
CA PRO A 146 12.48 -20.21 -20.14
C PRO A 146 13.46 -21.15 -19.43
N ILE A 147 13.68 -20.94 -18.13
CA ILE A 147 14.62 -21.73 -17.33
C ILE A 147 13.90 -22.97 -16.78
N LYS A 148 14.51 -24.15 -16.94
CA LYS A 148 13.90 -25.46 -16.59
C LYS A 148 13.60 -25.65 -15.10
N ASP A 149 14.30 -24.95 -14.20
CA ASP A 149 14.16 -25.09 -12.75
C ASP A 149 13.21 -24.06 -12.12
N SER A 150 12.48 -23.30 -12.94
CA SER A 150 11.50 -22.29 -12.50
C SER A 150 12.10 -21.11 -11.73
N CYS A 151 13.40 -20.81 -11.88
CA CYS A 151 14.01 -19.58 -11.34
C CYS A 151 13.40 -18.29 -11.92
N ASP A 152 12.73 -18.38 -13.07
CA ASP A 152 12.06 -17.30 -13.80
C ASP A 152 10.54 -17.24 -13.55
N VAL A 153 10.00 -18.12 -12.70
CA VAL A 153 8.57 -18.21 -12.38
C VAL A 153 8.31 -17.60 -11.02
N PHE A 154 7.35 -16.67 -10.98
CA PHE A 154 6.96 -15.97 -9.77
C PHE A 154 5.47 -16.13 -9.50
N THR A 155 5.11 -16.40 -8.26
CA THR A 155 3.72 -16.34 -7.80
C THR A 155 3.36 -14.89 -7.51
N ILE A 156 2.29 -14.40 -8.15
CA ILE A 156 1.74 -13.06 -7.94
C ILE A 156 0.78 -13.07 -6.76
N ILE A 157 1.07 -12.20 -5.79
CA ILE A 157 0.16 -11.92 -4.69
C ILE A 157 -0.36 -10.50 -4.86
N ASP A 158 -1.68 -10.36 -4.87
CA ASP A 158 -2.35 -9.07 -4.90
C ASP A 158 -2.23 -8.40 -3.53
N TRP A 159 -1.44 -7.32 -3.45
CA TRP A 159 -1.22 -6.60 -2.19
C TRP A 159 -2.53 -6.02 -1.63
N GLU A 160 -3.45 -5.58 -2.49
CA GLU A 160 -4.72 -4.97 -2.04
C GLU A 160 -5.68 -6.01 -1.45
N SER A 161 -5.43 -7.30 -1.73
CA SER A 161 -6.16 -8.41 -1.11
C SER A 161 -5.64 -8.77 0.29
N LEU A 162 -4.44 -8.33 0.66
CA LEU A 162 -3.86 -8.56 1.99
C LEU A 162 -4.52 -7.63 3.01
N LEU A 163 -4.75 -8.14 4.22
CA LEU A 163 -5.27 -7.35 5.32
C LEU A 163 -4.23 -7.23 6.45
N ILE A 164 -3.55 -6.08 6.50
CA ILE A 164 -2.63 -5.73 7.57
C ILE A 164 -3.46 -5.21 8.76
N MET A 165 -3.59 -6.08 9.76
CA MET A 165 -4.34 -5.84 10.99
C MET A 165 -3.51 -5.01 11.99
N PRO A 166 -4.15 -4.15 12.80
CA PRO A 166 -3.49 -3.53 13.95
C PRO A 166 -3.02 -4.57 14.97
N LYS A 167 -1.99 -4.22 15.74
CA LYS A 167 -1.37 -5.14 16.71
C LYS A 167 -2.30 -5.50 17.87
N HIS A 168 -3.03 -4.52 18.42
CA HIS A 168 -3.86 -4.68 19.61
C HIS A 168 -5.33 -4.41 19.25
N VAL A 169 -6.17 -5.45 19.34
CA VAL A 169 -7.55 -5.38 18.87
C VAL A 169 -8.54 -6.07 19.80
N ALA A 170 -9.79 -5.61 19.75
CA ALA A 170 -10.96 -6.34 20.18
C ALA A 170 -11.84 -6.70 18.98
N PHE A 171 -12.61 -7.77 19.14
CA PHE A 171 -13.52 -8.26 18.12
C PHE A 171 -14.96 -8.13 18.61
N LYS A 172 -15.87 -7.64 17.78
CA LYS A 172 -17.28 -7.45 18.12
C LYS A 172 -18.18 -8.21 17.13
N GLY A 173 -19.11 -8.97 17.68
CA GLY A 173 -20.00 -9.83 16.91
C GLY A 173 -21.24 -9.09 16.40
N ASP A 174 -22.01 -9.75 15.54
CA ASP A 174 -23.28 -9.26 15.00
C ASP A 174 -24.37 -9.05 16.08
N ASN A 175 -24.16 -9.58 17.29
CA ASN A 175 -24.98 -9.34 18.48
C ASN A 175 -24.60 -8.05 19.22
N GLY A 176 -23.65 -7.27 18.72
CA GLY A 176 -23.20 -6.02 19.33
C GLY A 176 -22.32 -6.19 20.57
N GLN A 177 -21.88 -7.41 20.88
CA GLN A 177 -21.03 -7.71 22.03
C GLN A 177 -19.59 -8.02 21.60
N TYR A 178 -18.63 -7.61 22.41
CA TYR A 178 -17.22 -7.97 22.26
C TYR A 178 -16.97 -9.43 22.63
N LEU A 179 -16.06 -10.04 21.88
CA LEU A 179 -15.56 -11.38 22.08
C LEU A 179 -14.65 -11.40 23.30
N SER A 180 -15.11 -12.07 24.34
CA SER A 180 -14.53 -12.13 25.67
C SER A 180 -14.02 -13.55 25.95
N ALA A 181 -12.83 -13.65 26.52
CA ALA A 181 -12.26 -14.88 27.04
C ALA A 181 -13.05 -15.40 28.26
N ARG A 182 -13.54 -16.65 28.20
CA ARG A 182 -14.39 -17.25 29.24
C ARG A 182 -14.01 -18.71 29.52
N TRP A 183 -14.00 -19.07 30.79
CA TRP A 183 -13.97 -20.46 31.23
C TRP A 183 -15.37 -21.06 31.11
N ILE A 184 -15.57 -21.97 30.16
CA ILE A 184 -16.84 -22.67 29.97
C ILE A 184 -16.57 -24.16 30.00
N GLN A 185 -17.18 -24.86 30.95
CA GLN A 185 -17.01 -26.31 31.16
C GLN A 185 -15.52 -26.73 31.24
N GLY A 186 -14.68 -25.93 31.89
CA GLY A 186 -13.25 -26.23 32.05
C GLY A 186 -12.36 -25.91 30.85
N HIS A 187 -12.88 -25.23 29.82
CA HIS A 187 -12.12 -24.87 28.61
C HIS A 187 -12.09 -23.36 28.34
N HIS A 188 -11.06 -22.92 27.61
CA HIS A 188 -10.72 -21.53 27.28
C HIS A 188 -11.54 -21.01 26.09
N TYR A 189 -12.86 -20.95 26.23
CA TYR A 189 -13.75 -20.48 25.17
C TYR A 189 -13.61 -18.97 24.93
N LEU A 190 -14.01 -18.56 23.73
CA LEU A 190 -14.18 -17.17 23.33
C LEU A 190 -15.67 -16.92 23.06
N GLN A 191 -16.27 -15.98 23.81
CA GLN A 191 -17.72 -15.75 23.82
C GLN A 191 -18.04 -14.28 23.54
N PHE A 192 -18.92 -14.01 22.57
CA PHE A 192 -19.42 -12.65 22.31
C PHE A 192 -20.42 -12.27 23.42
N ALA A 193 -19.91 -11.65 24.50
CA ALA A 193 -20.66 -11.45 25.75
C ALA A 193 -20.38 -10.11 26.46
N SER A 194 -19.24 -9.47 26.23
CA SER A 194 -18.95 -8.17 26.87
C SER A 194 -19.60 -7.03 26.09
N ASN A 195 -20.10 -6.02 26.77
CA ASN A 195 -20.55 -4.75 26.17
C ASN A 195 -19.53 -3.61 26.37
N ASP A 196 -18.40 -3.90 27.02
CA ASP A 196 -17.35 -2.95 27.34
C ASP A 196 -16.02 -3.38 26.70
N VAL A 197 -15.45 -2.51 25.87
CA VAL A 197 -14.13 -2.72 25.25
C VAL A 197 -13.00 -2.64 26.27
N GLY A 198 -13.24 -2.01 27.43
CA GLY A 198 -12.32 -1.97 28.56
C GLY A 198 -12.28 -3.25 29.40
N ASP A 199 -13.18 -4.22 29.17
CA ASP A 199 -13.15 -5.50 29.87
C ASP A 199 -11.82 -6.23 29.59
N PRO A 200 -11.03 -6.60 30.61
CA PRO A 200 -9.70 -7.21 30.41
C PRO A 200 -9.74 -8.55 29.65
N THR A 201 -10.91 -9.18 29.52
CA THR A 201 -11.10 -10.43 28.79
C THR A 201 -11.27 -10.27 27.28
N VAL A 202 -11.47 -9.04 26.77
CA VAL A 202 -11.74 -8.80 25.33
C VAL A 202 -10.50 -8.55 24.49
N GLY A 203 -9.38 -8.22 25.15
CA GLY A 203 -8.16 -7.82 24.48
C GLY A 203 -7.44 -8.96 23.78
N ASN A 204 -6.99 -8.71 22.55
CA ASN A 204 -6.18 -9.66 21.78
C ASN A 204 -5.00 -8.96 21.09
N GLU A 205 -3.95 -9.74 20.85
CA GLU A 205 -2.78 -9.35 20.06
C GLU A 205 -2.69 -10.14 18.75
N ILE A 206 -2.39 -9.44 17.66
CA ILE A 206 -2.26 -10.00 16.32
C ILE A 206 -0.79 -10.27 15.98
N PHE A 207 -0.50 -11.43 15.40
CA PHE A 207 0.82 -11.82 14.93
C PHE A 207 0.68 -12.24 13.47
N THR A 208 1.16 -11.40 12.55
CA THR A 208 1.17 -11.69 11.12
C THR A 208 2.29 -12.67 10.81
N THR A 209 1.99 -13.68 10.00
CA THR A 209 2.96 -14.67 9.52
C THR A 209 3.58 -14.23 8.19
N HIS A 210 4.60 -14.98 7.75
CA HIS A 210 5.30 -14.74 6.50
C HIS A 210 4.38 -14.68 5.26
N ASP A 211 3.28 -15.42 5.24
CA ASP A 211 2.30 -15.50 4.15
C ASP A 211 1.09 -14.55 4.30
N GLY A 212 1.08 -13.71 5.34
CA GLY A 212 0.02 -12.74 5.58
C GLY A 212 -1.21 -13.32 6.29
N SER A 213 -1.19 -14.61 6.64
CA SER A 213 -2.11 -15.13 7.64
C SER A 213 -1.77 -14.58 9.03
N ILE A 214 -2.65 -14.80 10.01
CA ILE A 214 -2.49 -14.27 11.36
C ILE A 214 -2.67 -15.35 12.42
N ARG A 215 -1.99 -15.14 13.54
CA ARG A 215 -2.24 -15.79 14.82
C ARG A 215 -2.78 -14.75 15.78
N VAL A 216 -3.76 -15.14 16.57
CA VAL A 216 -4.43 -14.24 17.52
C VAL A 216 -4.15 -14.75 18.93
N LYS A 217 -3.58 -13.91 19.79
CA LYS A 217 -3.29 -14.24 21.18
C LYS A 217 -4.29 -13.53 22.09
N SER A 218 -4.94 -14.27 22.98
CA SER A 218 -5.78 -13.66 24.01
C SER A 218 -4.90 -13.03 25.07
N ASN A 219 -5.14 -11.75 25.41
CA ASN A 219 -4.39 -11.06 26.45
C ASN A 219 -4.68 -11.68 27.83
N TYR A 220 -5.93 -12.06 28.06
CA TYR A 220 -6.39 -12.61 29.34
C TYR A 220 -5.79 -13.99 29.64
N PHE A 221 -5.82 -14.90 28.67
CA PHE A 221 -5.24 -16.23 28.85
C PHE A 221 -3.73 -16.28 28.59
N GLY A 222 -3.19 -15.33 27.83
CA GLY A 222 -1.80 -15.36 27.39
C GLY A 222 -1.50 -16.47 26.37
N LYS A 223 -2.53 -17.00 25.69
CA LYS A 223 -2.43 -18.16 24.77
C LYS A 223 -2.99 -17.81 23.39
N PHE A 224 -2.52 -18.53 22.37
CA PHE A 224 -3.02 -18.39 21.00
C PHE A 224 -4.37 -19.08 20.80
N TRP A 225 -5.18 -18.46 19.96
CA TRP A 225 -6.41 -19.02 19.43
C TRP A 225 -6.09 -20.26 18.61
N ARG A 226 -6.93 -21.28 18.76
CA ARG A 226 -6.78 -22.57 18.12
C ARG A 226 -8.15 -23.21 17.90
N ARG A 227 -8.36 -23.79 16.73
CA ARG A 227 -9.49 -24.69 16.49
C ARG A 227 -9.35 -25.92 17.39
N SER A 228 -10.37 -26.19 18.20
CA SER A 228 -10.36 -27.29 19.18
C SER A 228 -9.95 -28.61 18.52
N PRO A 229 -8.98 -29.35 19.07
CA PRO A 229 -8.42 -30.53 18.43
C PRO A 229 -9.40 -31.71 18.39
N ASN A 230 -9.39 -32.47 17.29
CA ASN A 230 -10.39 -33.52 17.00
C ASN A 230 -10.28 -34.79 17.90
N TRP A 231 -9.22 -34.95 18.70
CA TRP A 231 -8.98 -36.18 19.49
C TRP A 231 -9.74 -36.24 20.83
N ILE A 232 -10.35 -35.13 21.27
CA ILE A 232 -11.25 -35.14 22.44
C ILE A 232 -12.65 -35.53 21.97
N TRP A 233 -12.85 -36.84 21.81
CA TRP A 233 -14.02 -37.45 21.17
C TRP A 233 -15.37 -37.04 21.79
N PHE A 234 -15.42 -36.73 23.08
CA PHE A 234 -16.66 -36.31 23.78
C PHE A 234 -16.98 -34.80 23.70
N LEU A 235 -16.07 -33.94 23.21
CA LEU A 235 -16.26 -32.49 23.16
C LEU A 235 -16.05 -31.85 21.77
N CYS A 236 -15.35 -32.51 20.84
CA CYS A 236 -14.66 -31.83 19.74
C CYS A 236 -15.09 -32.22 18.31
N LYS A 237 -16.39 -32.38 18.06
CA LYS A 237 -16.89 -32.53 16.66
C LYS A 237 -17.31 -31.23 15.99
N LYS A 238 -17.12 -30.06 16.59
CA LYS A 238 -17.80 -28.83 16.14
C LYS A 238 -16.94 -27.61 15.83
N ASN A 239 -15.61 -27.70 15.76
CA ASN A 239 -14.76 -26.57 15.32
C ASN A 239 -14.83 -25.31 16.23
N TRP A 240 -14.99 -25.48 17.55
CA TRP A 240 -14.90 -24.37 18.49
C TRP A 240 -13.52 -23.73 18.44
N ILE A 241 -13.43 -22.42 18.64
CA ILE A 241 -12.14 -21.73 18.80
C ILE A 241 -11.87 -21.54 20.28
N TRP A 242 -10.76 -22.08 20.76
CA TRP A 242 -10.25 -21.91 22.11
C TRP A 242 -8.98 -21.06 22.10
N ALA A 243 -8.72 -20.35 23.18
CA ALA A 243 -7.46 -19.65 23.40
C ALA A 243 -6.60 -20.44 24.40
N ASP A 244 -6.05 -21.56 23.94
CA ASP A 244 -5.36 -22.55 24.79
C ASP A 244 -4.00 -23.01 24.24
N SER A 245 -3.56 -22.48 23.09
CA SER A 245 -2.34 -22.94 22.43
C SER A 245 -1.12 -22.18 22.92
N ASP A 246 -0.11 -22.94 23.35
CA ASP A 246 1.27 -22.48 23.63
C ASP A 246 2.19 -22.59 22.41
N ASP A 247 1.69 -23.05 21.27
CA ASP A 247 2.48 -23.20 20.07
C ASP A 247 3.14 -21.86 19.70
N THR A 248 4.46 -21.84 19.63
CA THR A 248 5.23 -20.66 19.20
C THR A 248 5.58 -20.72 17.71
N THR A 249 5.26 -21.83 17.04
CA THR A 249 5.49 -22.06 15.61
C THR A 249 4.26 -21.74 14.77
N ASN A 250 4.44 -21.69 13.45
CA ASN A 250 3.35 -21.53 12.49
C ASN A 250 2.96 -22.86 11.82
N ASN A 251 3.32 -24.00 12.42
CA ASN A 251 3.10 -25.32 11.80
C ASN A 251 1.69 -25.87 12.07
N ASN A 252 1.04 -25.43 13.14
CA ASN A 252 -0.33 -25.82 13.44
C ASN A 252 -1.31 -24.90 12.72
N PHE A 253 -1.82 -25.35 11.57
CA PHE A 253 -2.85 -24.66 10.79
C PHE A 253 -4.12 -24.35 11.59
N GLY A 254 -4.40 -25.11 12.66
CA GLY A 254 -5.52 -24.85 13.56
C GLY A 254 -5.38 -23.53 14.33
N THR A 255 -4.17 -22.98 14.43
CA THR A 255 -3.87 -21.67 15.04
C THR A 255 -3.72 -20.53 14.03
N LEU A 256 -3.79 -20.83 12.73
CA LEU A 256 -3.65 -19.86 11.66
C LEU A 256 -5.02 -19.44 11.13
N PHE A 257 -5.16 -18.14 10.90
CA PHE A 257 -6.38 -17.54 10.36
C PHE A 257 -6.04 -16.64 9.18
N GLN A 258 -6.78 -16.75 8.08
CA GLN A 258 -6.74 -15.75 7.01
C GLN A 258 -7.79 -14.68 7.30
N PRO A 259 -7.37 -13.42 7.56
CA PRO A 259 -8.32 -12.31 7.61
C PRO A 259 -8.73 -11.91 6.19
N ILE A 260 -10.03 -11.62 6.02
CA ILE A 260 -10.62 -11.15 4.77
C ILE A 260 -11.42 -9.88 5.07
N LYS A 261 -11.13 -8.81 4.34
CA LYS A 261 -11.85 -7.54 4.47
C LYS A 261 -13.28 -7.69 3.94
N VAL A 262 -14.26 -7.28 4.73
CA VAL A 262 -15.68 -7.24 4.34
C VAL A 262 -16.16 -5.80 4.19
N ASP A 263 -15.70 -4.91 5.08
CA ASP A 263 -15.98 -3.47 5.07
C ASP A 263 -14.80 -2.70 5.72
N ASN A 264 -14.97 -1.39 6.00
CA ASN A 264 -13.95 -0.51 6.57
C ASN A 264 -13.35 -1.01 7.90
N ASN A 265 -14.19 -1.53 8.79
CA ASN A 265 -13.83 -2.09 10.10
C ASN A 265 -14.39 -3.50 10.32
N VAL A 266 -14.96 -4.14 9.29
CA VAL A 266 -15.55 -5.49 9.38
C VAL A 266 -14.71 -6.48 8.61
N ILE A 267 -14.42 -7.61 9.24
CA ILE A 267 -13.65 -8.71 8.65
C ILE A 267 -14.42 -10.03 8.74
N ALA A 268 -13.93 -11.02 8.00
CA ALA A 268 -14.19 -12.43 8.26
C ALA A 268 -12.85 -13.12 8.56
N LEU A 269 -12.86 -14.09 9.47
CA LEU A 269 -11.67 -14.88 9.83
C LEU A 269 -11.85 -16.30 9.36
N ARG A 270 -11.04 -16.76 8.40
CA ARG A 270 -11.04 -18.15 7.94
C ARG A 270 -9.96 -18.93 8.67
N ASN A 271 -10.31 -20.05 9.30
CA ASN A 271 -9.31 -20.95 9.87
C ASN A 271 -8.65 -21.78 8.75
N LEU A 272 -7.32 -21.89 8.76
CA LEU A 272 -6.59 -22.53 7.64
C LEU A 272 -6.62 -24.06 7.69
N ASP A 273 -6.94 -24.67 8.83
CA ASP A 273 -6.97 -26.13 8.98
C ASP A 273 -8.25 -26.76 8.40
N ASN A 274 -9.41 -26.16 8.64
CA ASN A 274 -10.68 -26.65 8.09
C ASN A 274 -11.25 -25.79 6.96
N ASN A 275 -10.56 -24.71 6.58
CA ASN A 275 -10.94 -23.76 5.52
C ASN A 275 -12.31 -23.09 5.73
N ASN A 276 -12.89 -23.15 6.93
CA ASN A 276 -14.17 -22.52 7.27
C ASN A 276 -13.97 -21.16 7.94
N PHE A 277 -14.98 -20.31 7.82
CA PHE A 277 -15.06 -19.03 8.51
C PHE A 277 -15.53 -19.20 9.95
N CYS A 278 -14.90 -18.41 10.83
CA CYS A 278 -15.30 -18.23 12.21
C CYS A 278 -16.61 -17.43 12.26
N LYS A 279 -17.53 -17.88 13.10
CA LYS A 279 -18.81 -17.21 13.36
C LYS A 279 -19.18 -17.29 14.83
N ARG A 280 -20.09 -16.41 15.25
CA ARG A 280 -20.84 -16.58 16.49
C ARG A 280 -21.80 -17.78 16.34
N LEU A 281 -21.78 -18.69 17.30
CA LEU A 281 -22.62 -19.88 17.33
C LEU A 281 -23.17 -20.15 18.73
N THR A 282 -24.46 -20.50 18.80
CA THR A 282 -25.11 -21.03 20.00
C THR A 282 -25.55 -22.46 19.73
N THR A 283 -24.93 -23.41 20.40
CA THR A 283 -25.28 -24.84 20.33
C THR A 283 -24.61 -25.61 21.48
N GLU A 284 -25.06 -26.83 21.75
CA GLU A 284 -24.42 -27.75 22.72
C GLU A 284 -24.26 -27.14 24.13
N GLY A 285 -25.19 -26.28 24.55
CA GLY A 285 -25.12 -25.59 25.84
C GLY A 285 -24.02 -24.51 25.92
N LYS A 286 -23.47 -24.08 24.79
CA LYS A 286 -22.64 -22.87 24.67
C LYS A 286 -23.42 -21.80 23.94
N THR A 287 -23.37 -20.58 24.46
CA THR A 287 -24.12 -19.44 23.94
C THR A 287 -23.17 -18.45 23.30
N SER A 288 -23.38 -18.09 22.03
CA SER A 288 -22.62 -17.04 21.34
C SER A 288 -21.09 -17.22 21.39
N CYS A 289 -20.59 -18.45 21.28
CA CYS A 289 -19.16 -18.73 21.25
C CYS A 289 -18.60 -18.68 19.82
N LEU A 290 -17.30 -18.42 19.68
CA LEU A 290 -16.59 -18.40 18.40
C LEU A 290 -16.37 -19.81 17.85
N ASN A 291 -16.73 -20.02 16.59
CA ASN A 291 -16.73 -21.33 15.95
C ASN A 291 -16.37 -21.26 14.46
N ALA A 292 -15.41 -22.05 13.98
CA ALA A 292 -15.06 -22.15 12.55
C ALA A 292 -15.96 -23.14 11.81
N GLY A 293 -17.25 -22.80 11.67
CA GLY A 293 -18.29 -23.75 11.30
C GLY A 293 -19.01 -23.50 9.97
N VAL A 294 -18.70 -22.44 9.23
CA VAL A 294 -19.40 -22.09 7.98
C VAL A 294 -18.45 -21.89 6.80
N SER A 295 -18.84 -22.36 5.62
CA SER A 295 -18.04 -22.26 4.39
C SER A 295 -18.15 -20.90 3.68
N ALA A 296 -19.11 -20.05 4.07
CA ALA A 296 -19.34 -18.74 3.50
C ALA A 296 -19.45 -17.65 4.59
N ILE A 297 -19.23 -16.39 4.21
CA ILE A 297 -19.30 -15.22 5.11
C ILE A 297 -20.76 -14.87 5.42
N SER A 298 -21.35 -15.66 6.34
CA SER A 298 -22.69 -15.41 6.91
C SER A 298 -22.72 -14.14 7.77
N ARG A 299 -23.91 -13.65 8.14
CA ARG A 299 -24.08 -12.51 9.05
C ARG A 299 -23.27 -12.67 10.34
N GLU A 300 -23.33 -13.84 10.97
CA GLU A 300 -22.61 -14.10 12.23
C GLU A 300 -21.10 -14.31 12.06
N ALA A 301 -20.62 -14.40 10.81
CA ALA A 301 -19.19 -14.50 10.49
C ALA A 301 -18.55 -13.14 10.18
N ARG A 302 -19.36 -12.07 10.17
CA ARG A 302 -18.90 -10.69 10.05
C ARG A 302 -18.53 -10.19 11.43
N ILE A 303 -17.25 -9.92 11.63
CA ILE A 303 -16.69 -9.52 12.92
C ILE A 303 -16.17 -8.11 12.76
N GLU A 304 -16.70 -7.19 13.54
CA GLU A 304 -16.19 -5.83 13.64
C GLU A 304 -14.88 -5.84 14.45
N VAL A 305 -13.91 -5.07 14.00
CA VAL A 305 -12.59 -4.92 14.62
C VAL A 305 -12.51 -3.54 15.24
N GLU A 306 -12.10 -3.47 16.49
CA GLU A 306 -11.82 -2.23 17.21
C GLU A 306 -10.38 -2.24 17.68
N GLU A 307 -9.65 -1.14 17.47
CA GLU A 307 -8.27 -1.01 17.91
C GLU A 307 -8.23 -0.62 19.39
N LEU A 308 -7.41 -1.30 20.19
CA LEU A 308 -7.32 -1.07 21.64
C LEU A 308 -6.37 0.08 21.99
N VAL A 309 -6.49 1.19 21.26
CA VAL A 309 -5.64 2.38 21.37
C VAL A 309 -6.51 3.59 21.72
N ILE A 310 -6.25 4.21 22.88
CA ILE A 310 -6.94 5.42 23.35
C ILE A 310 -6.44 6.65 22.58
N SER A 311 -5.12 6.73 22.39
CA SER A 311 -4.49 7.84 21.69
C SER A 311 -3.23 7.42 20.97
N ARG A 312 -3.02 7.98 19.77
CA ARG A 312 -1.83 7.76 18.95
C ARG A 312 -1.09 9.07 18.73
N GLN A 313 0.22 9.05 18.91
CA GLN A 313 1.12 10.17 18.58
C GLN A 313 2.12 9.74 17.52
N ILE A 314 2.25 10.53 16.47
CA ILE A 314 3.26 10.35 15.42
C ILE A 314 4.31 11.46 15.56
N ARG A 315 5.58 11.05 15.65
CA ARG A 315 6.73 11.94 15.80
C ARG A 315 7.93 11.43 14.99
N ASN A 316 9.00 12.22 14.97
CA ASN A 316 10.25 11.89 14.27
C ASN A 316 10.01 11.53 12.79
N VAL A 317 9.12 12.27 12.12
CA VAL A 317 8.82 12.06 10.71
C VAL A 317 10.03 12.47 9.89
N ASN A 318 10.57 11.53 9.10
CA ASN A 318 11.75 11.74 8.27
C ASN A 318 11.42 11.46 6.80
N PHE A 319 11.39 12.51 5.97
CA PHE A 319 11.09 12.40 4.54
C PHE A 319 12.30 11.93 3.74
N ARG A 320 12.09 10.90 2.93
CA ARG A 320 13.06 10.40 1.95
C ARG A 320 12.91 11.18 0.64
N LEU A 321 13.41 12.42 0.61
CA LEU A 321 13.25 13.32 -0.54
C LEU A 321 13.92 12.81 -1.84
N LEU A 322 14.98 12.01 -1.74
CA LEU A 322 15.64 11.37 -2.89
C LEU A 322 14.81 10.24 -3.52
N ASP A 323 13.81 9.75 -2.78
CA ASP A 323 12.86 8.72 -3.18
C ASP A 323 11.49 9.32 -3.52
N ALA A 324 11.40 10.65 -3.61
CA ALA A 324 10.18 11.33 -3.96
C ALA A 324 9.97 11.32 -5.48
N ARG A 325 8.71 11.22 -5.92
CA ARG A 325 8.36 11.27 -7.34
C ARG A 325 7.37 12.40 -7.64
N ASN A 326 7.48 12.96 -8.83
CA ASN A 326 6.52 13.89 -9.41
C ASN A 326 5.88 13.22 -10.64
N TYR A 327 4.56 13.26 -10.76
CA TYR A 327 3.84 12.56 -11.83
C TYR A 327 2.53 13.27 -12.17
N ARG A 328 1.84 12.76 -13.21
CA ARG A 328 0.54 13.29 -13.70
C ARG A 328 0.57 14.79 -14.01
N GLN A 329 1.68 15.28 -14.55
CA GLN A 329 1.79 16.68 -14.96
C GLN A 329 0.93 16.93 -16.19
N ARG A 330 -0.17 17.68 -16.02
CA ARG A 330 -1.06 18.07 -17.12
C ARG A 330 -1.35 19.55 -17.08
N VAL A 331 -1.39 20.18 -18.25
CA VAL A 331 -1.82 21.56 -18.39
C VAL A 331 -3.33 21.64 -18.19
N ARG A 332 -3.78 22.51 -17.30
CA ARG A 332 -5.19 22.77 -17.02
C ARG A 332 -5.48 24.25 -17.20
N THR A 333 -6.48 24.57 -18.00
CA THR A 333 -7.01 25.93 -18.10
C THR A 333 -7.82 26.24 -16.83
N MET A 334 -7.41 27.28 -16.12
CA MET A 334 -8.00 27.71 -14.86
C MET A 334 -9.12 28.72 -15.08
N THR A 335 -8.94 29.63 -16.02
CA THR A 335 -9.94 30.61 -16.46
C THR A 335 -9.60 31.11 -17.86
N THR A 336 -10.62 31.55 -18.58
CA THR A 336 -10.51 32.17 -19.91
C THR A 336 -11.34 33.44 -19.94
N GLN A 337 -10.79 34.49 -20.55
CA GLN A 337 -11.47 35.75 -20.80
C GLN A 337 -11.20 36.20 -22.23
N VAL A 338 -12.13 36.98 -22.80
CA VAL A 338 -12.06 37.42 -24.20
C VAL A 338 -12.22 38.93 -24.28
N ALA A 339 -11.48 39.55 -25.21
CA ALA A 339 -11.59 40.96 -25.55
C ALA A 339 -11.82 41.11 -27.06
N TYR A 340 -12.75 42.00 -27.43
CA TYR A 340 -13.16 42.23 -28.82
C TYR A 340 -12.77 43.63 -29.28
N ASN A 341 -12.28 43.77 -30.51
CA ASN A 341 -12.05 45.06 -31.14
C ASN A 341 -12.63 45.13 -32.56
N GLY A 342 -13.85 45.65 -32.67
CA GLY A 342 -14.50 45.91 -33.94
C GLY A 342 -14.02 47.17 -34.67
N SER A 343 -13.10 47.95 -34.11
CA SER A 343 -12.63 49.20 -34.69
C SER A 343 -11.50 48.99 -35.72
N GLN A 344 -11.06 50.08 -36.37
CA GLN A 344 -9.95 50.08 -37.32
C GLN A 344 -8.59 50.42 -36.67
N VAL A 345 -8.56 50.64 -35.35
CA VAL A 345 -7.35 50.96 -34.59
C VAL A 345 -7.17 50.00 -33.41
N PRO A 346 -5.94 49.70 -32.96
CA PRO A 346 -5.73 48.84 -31.79
C PRO A 346 -6.37 49.43 -30.52
N ASN A 347 -6.89 48.57 -29.64
CA ASN A 347 -7.46 48.96 -28.35
C ASN A 347 -6.80 48.22 -27.18
N ASN A 348 -6.54 48.90 -26.06
CA ASN A 348 -6.01 48.27 -24.86
C ASN A 348 -7.16 47.94 -23.90
N VAL A 349 -7.27 46.67 -23.54
CA VAL A 349 -8.31 46.17 -22.64
C VAL A 349 -7.67 45.53 -21.42
N GLU A 350 -8.22 45.81 -20.24
CA GLU A 350 -7.85 45.13 -19.00
C GLU A 350 -8.84 43.99 -18.75
N LEU A 351 -8.34 42.76 -18.76
CA LEU A 351 -9.12 41.56 -18.49
C LEU A 351 -8.88 41.09 -17.07
N LYS A 352 -9.97 40.85 -16.34
CA LYS A 352 -9.94 40.36 -14.97
C LYS A 352 -10.03 38.83 -14.96
N LEU A 353 -8.93 38.16 -14.63
CA LEU A 353 -8.83 36.71 -14.55
C LEU A 353 -8.96 36.28 -13.08
N SER A 354 -10.02 35.54 -12.76
CA SER A 354 -10.27 35.00 -11.43
C SER A 354 -10.25 33.48 -11.47
N TYR A 355 -9.48 32.85 -10.58
CA TYR A 355 -9.40 31.38 -10.49
C TYR A 355 -9.10 30.93 -9.06
N THR A 356 -9.28 29.65 -8.77
CA THR A 356 -9.00 29.07 -7.45
C THR A 356 -7.87 28.07 -7.55
N GLU A 357 -6.85 28.24 -6.72
CA GLU A 357 -5.78 27.27 -6.55
C GLU A 357 -6.14 26.31 -5.42
N THR A 358 -6.21 25.01 -5.73
CA THR A 358 -6.45 23.97 -4.73
C THR A 358 -5.17 23.19 -4.46
N LYS A 359 -4.85 22.98 -3.19
CA LYS A 359 -3.81 22.06 -2.73
C LYS A 359 -4.46 20.98 -1.87
N SER A 360 -4.24 19.72 -2.22
CA SER A 360 -4.75 18.57 -1.46
C SER A 360 -3.59 17.69 -1.00
N ASN A 361 -3.55 17.38 0.30
CA ASN A 361 -2.49 16.59 0.91
C ASN A 361 -3.09 15.38 1.63
N THR A 362 -2.46 14.22 1.50
CA THR A 362 -2.85 12.97 2.14
C THR A 362 -1.64 12.29 2.74
N TRP A 363 -1.77 11.78 3.97
CA TRP A 363 -0.78 10.97 4.63
C TRP A 363 -1.32 9.56 4.76
N SER A 364 -0.52 8.56 4.42
CA SER A 364 -0.93 7.16 4.41
C SER A 364 0.14 6.25 5.01
N SER A 365 -0.30 5.08 5.46
CA SER A 365 0.51 4.00 6.05
C SER A 365 0.03 2.65 5.48
N SER A 366 0.70 1.55 5.82
CA SER A 366 0.36 0.19 5.35
C SER A 366 -0.89 -0.42 6.01
N VAL A 367 -1.30 0.06 7.19
CA VAL A 367 -2.49 -0.44 7.91
C VAL A 367 -3.73 -0.40 7.02
N SER A 368 -4.41 -1.55 6.89
CA SER A 368 -5.47 -1.74 5.88
C SER A 368 -6.89 -1.39 6.35
N LEU A 369 -7.08 -1.24 7.66
CA LEU A 369 -8.38 -0.93 8.28
C LEU A 369 -8.47 0.54 8.70
N LYS A 370 -9.64 1.15 8.48
CA LYS A 370 -9.93 2.53 8.90
C LYS A 370 -10.68 2.48 10.23
N LEU A 371 -9.95 2.42 11.34
CA LEU A 371 -10.51 2.21 12.68
C LEU A 371 -10.72 3.49 13.49
N GLY A 372 -10.55 4.66 12.86
CA GLY A 372 -10.96 5.94 13.45
C GLY A 372 -10.11 6.46 14.61
N VAL A 373 -9.00 5.82 14.96
CA VAL A 373 -8.10 6.27 16.03
C VAL A 373 -7.59 7.69 15.73
N LYS A 374 -7.97 8.64 16.59
CA LYS A 374 -7.51 10.02 16.48
C LYS A 374 -5.99 10.06 16.71
N THR A 375 -5.28 10.51 15.68
CA THR A 375 -3.83 10.56 15.68
C THR A 375 -3.37 12.00 15.78
N ASN A 376 -2.54 12.29 16.78
CA ASN A 376 -1.86 13.57 16.88
C ASN A 376 -0.57 13.51 16.04
N PHE A 377 -0.50 14.34 15.02
CA PHE A 377 0.56 14.31 14.02
C PHE A 377 1.38 15.58 14.13
N LYS A 378 2.68 15.44 14.38
CA LYS A 378 3.64 16.55 14.35
C LYS A 378 4.71 16.26 13.31
N ALA A 379 4.67 16.99 12.19
CA ALA A 379 5.64 16.87 11.12
C ALA A 379 5.70 18.15 10.31
N ASP A 380 6.81 18.36 9.59
CA ASP A 380 6.85 19.37 8.54
C ASP A 380 6.04 18.93 7.30
N VAL A 381 5.73 19.87 6.39
CA VAL A 381 4.91 19.56 5.20
C VAL A 381 5.72 19.71 3.92
N PRO A 382 5.89 18.63 3.13
CA PRO A 382 6.51 18.73 1.81
C PRO A 382 5.64 19.54 0.83
N PHE A 383 6.30 20.29 -0.04
CA PHE A 383 5.64 21.09 -1.07
C PHE A 383 6.51 21.18 -2.33
N ILE A 384 5.87 21.40 -3.47
CA ILE A 384 6.55 21.46 -4.77
C ILE A 384 6.82 22.93 -5.11
N VAL A 385 8.09 23.29 -5.33
CA VAL A 385 8.53 24.61 -5.82
C VAL A 385 9.40 24.40 -7.05
N LYS A 386 9.00 25.00 -8.18
CA LYS A 386 9.78 24.96 -9.44
C LYS A 386 10.20 23.53 -9.84
N GLY A 387 9.36 22.53 -9.56
CA GLY A 387 9.62 21.12 -9.87
C GLY A 387 10.50 20.36 -8.87
N LYS A 388 10.98 21.00 -7.80
CA LYS A 388 11.67 20.37 -6.67
C LYS A 388 10.75 20.26 -5.46
N ILE A 389 11.01 19.28 -4.60
CA ILE A 389 10.27 19.09 -3.35
C ILE A 389 11.09 19.70 -2.22
N GLU A 390 10.48 20.66 -1.52
CA GLU A 390 11.03 21.36 -0.36
C GLU A 390 10.13 21.08 0.86
N ILE A 391 10.62 21.43 2.06
CA ILE A 391 9.90 21.22 3.34
C ILE A 391 9.55 22.57 3.95
N LEU A 392 8.27 22.79 4.27
CA LEU A 392 7.74 24.00 4.91
C LEU A 392 7.39 23.71 6.38
N ALA A 393 7.50 24.75 7.22
CA ALA A 393 7.44 24.68 8.68
C ALA A 393 6.25 23.89 9.27
N ASP A 394 6.54 23.19 10.38
CA ASP A 394 5.68 22.67 11.45
C ASP A 394 4.16 22.64 11.17
N PHE A 395 3.68 21.47 10.75
CA PHE A 395 2.27 21.09 10.82
C PHE A 395 2.01 20.27 12.09
N GLY A 396 1.27 20.87 13.03
CA GLY A 396 0.69 20.18 14.17
C GLY A 396 -0.82 20.10 13.99
N ALA A 397 -1.35 18.90 13.74
CA ALA A 397 -2.80 18.71 13.65
C ALA A 397 -3.23 17.29 14.03
N THR A 398 -4.51 17.17 14.42
CA THR A 398 -5.17 15.86 14.44
C THR A 398 -5.45 15.41 13.00
N TYR A 399 -5.14 14.16 12.71
CA TYR A 399 -5.26 13.57 11.39
C TYR A 399 -5.70 12.11 11.50
N GLN A 400 -6.43 11.61 10.50
CA GLN A 400 -6.71 10.18 10.33
C GLN A 400 -6.04 9.68 9.06
N TRP A 401 -5.35 8.53 9.16
CA TRP A 401 -4.65 7.93 8.02
C TRP A 401 -5.56 7.79 6.78
N GLY A 402 -5.07 8.31 5.65
CA GLY A 402 -5.76 8.27 4.36
C GLY A 402 -6.80 9.37 4.13
N GLU A 403 -6.99 10.31 5.05
CA GLU A 403 -7.89 11.46 4.87
C GLU A 403 -7.24 12.58 4.05
N SER A 404 -7.84 13.03 2.94
CA SER A 404 -7.27 14.16 2.20
C SER A 404 -7.69 15.50 2.79
N LYS A 405 -6.72 16.37 3.13
CA LYS A 405 -6.99 17.76 3.52
C LYS A 405 -6.78 18.68 2.32
N THR A 406 -7.85 19.37 1.92
CA THR A 406 -7.83 20.31 0.79
C THR A 406 -7.90 21.75 1.28
N THR A 407 -6.97 22.58 0.83
CA THR A 407 -6.99 24.05 1.01
C THR A 407 -7.21 24.70 -0.34
N SER A 408 -8.05 25.73 -0.40
CA SER A 408 -8.37 26.47 -1.62
C SER A 408 -8.11 27.95 -1.41
N THR A 409 -7.38 28.58 -2.33
CA THR A 409 -7.08 30.02 -2.30
C THR A 409 -7.64 30.67 -3.56
N ALA A 410 -8.47 31.70 -3.38
CA ALA A 410 -8.97 32.50 -4.50
C ALA A 410 -7.88 33.46 -4.97
N MET A 411 -7.63 33.47 -6.28
CA MET A 411 -6.66 34.34 -6.94
C MET A 411 -7.38 35.23 -7.94
N GLU A 412 -6.88 36.45 -8.08
CA GLU A 412 -7.39 37.45 -9.00
C GLU A 412 -6.23 38.25 -9.59
N THR A 413 -6.16 38.28 -10.92
CA THR A 413 -5.12 39.00 -11.66
C THR A 413 -5.75 39.85 -12.75
N VAL A 414 -5.27 41.09 -12.89
CA VAL A 414 -5.62 41.96 -14.01
C VAL A 414 -4.57 41.81 -15.10
N TYR A 415 -4.97 41.32 -16.28
CA TYR A 415 -4.10 41.14 -17.43
C TYR A 415 -4.41 42.20 -18.49
N LYS A 416 -3.42 43.01 -18.84
CA LYS A 416 -3.57 44.06 -19.87
C LYS A 416 -3.20 43.49 -21.22
N VAL A 417 -4.09 43.61 -22.20
CA VAL A 417 -3.89 43.09 -23.56
C VAL A 417 -4.23 44.14 -24.61
N THR A 418 -3.42 44.23 -25.66
CA THR A 418 -3.70 45.05 -26.84
C THR A 418 -4.42 44.20 -27.87
N VAL A 419 -5.64 44.57 -28.24
CA VAL A 419 -6.47 43.87 -29.23
C VAL A 419 -6.34 44.59 -30.58
N PRO A 420 -5.77 43.97 -31.63
CA PRO A 420 -5.66 44.59 -32.95
C PRO A 420 -7.00 44.97 -33.59
N PRO A 421 -7.01 45.77 -34.67
CA PRO A 421 -8.22 46.08 -35.43
C PRO A 421 -8.88 44.81 -35.97
N LYS A 422 -10.21 44.74 -35.89
CA LYS A 422 -11.03 43.65 -36.45
C LYS A 422 -10.64 42.25 -35.95
N THR A 423 -10.23 42.15 -34.69
CA THR A 423 -9.87 40.86 -34.07
C THR A 423 -10.51 40.67 -32.70
N MET A 424 -10.52 39.41 -32.27
CA MET A 424 -10.78 38.97 -30.90
C MET A 424 -9.45 38.45 -30.32
N VAL A 425 -9.17 38.78 -29.07
CA VAL A 425 -8.09 38.15 -28.30
C VAL A 425 -8.68 37.40 -27.12
N GLU A 426 -8.40 36.11 -27.05
CA GLU A 426 -8.65 35.25 -25.91
C GLU A 426 -7.41 35.22 -25.01
N VAL A 427 -7.59 35.43 -23.71
CA VAL A 427 -6.56 35.26 -22.69
C VAL A 427 -6.96 34.13 -21.76
N SER A 428 -6.12 33.09 -21.71
CA SER A 428 -6.33 31.91 -20.90
C SER A 428 -5.24 31.80 -19.83
N ALA A 429 -5.63 31.69 -18.55
CA ALA A 429 -4.72 31.33 -17.46
C ALA A 429 -4.60 29.80 -17.40
N ARG A 430 -3.40 29.27 -17.58
CA ARG A 430 -3.11 27.83 -17.57
C ARG A 430 -2.13 27.49 -16.46
N ALA A 431 -2.42 26.43 -15.71
CA ALA A 431 -1.55 25.90 -14.67
C ALA A 431 -1.18 24.45 -14.96
N ILE A 432 -0.08 23.98 -14.41
CA ILE A 432 0.27 22.56 -14.44
C ILE A 432 -0.29 21.93 -13.18
N GLU A 433 -1.29 21.06 -13.31
CA GLU A 433 -1.69 20.18 -12.22
C GLU A 433 -0.65 19.08 -12.10
N GLY A 434 -0.03 18.95 -10.94
CA GLY A 434 0.96 17.91 -10.65
C GLY A 434 0.64 17.18 -9.37
N SER A 435 1.04 15.91 -9.32
CA SER A 435 1.02 15.11 -8.10
C SER A 435 2.44 14.77 -7.67
N CYS A 436 2.69 14.69 -6.37
CA CYS A 436 3.91 14.11 -5.82
C CYS A 436 3.63 13.10 -4.73
N ASP A 437 4.48 12.08 -4.65
CA ASP A 437 4.53 11.14 -3.53
C ASP A 437 5.90 11.23 -2.88
N VAL A 438 5.94 11.38 -1.56
CA VAL A 438 7.16 11.48 -0.74
C VAL A 438 7.11 10.39 0.34
N PRO A 439 7.95 9.35 0.25
CA PRO A 439 8.07 8.36 1.30
C PRO A 439 8.65 8.94 2.58
N PHE A 440 8.23 8.43 3.73
CA PHE A 440 8.76 8.83 5.02
C PHE A 440 8.76 7.69 6.03
N SER A 441 9.68 7.76 6.99
CA SER A 441 9.66 6.95 8.21
C SER A 441 9.20 7.78 9.40
N TYR A 442 8.70 7.12 10.44
CA TYR A 442 8.16 7.80 11.63
C TYR A 442 8.18 6.90 12.87
N THR A 443 8.08 7.51 14.04
CA THR A 443 7.86 6.82 15.30
C THR A 443 6.39 6.96 15.70
N GLN A 444 5.70 5.84 15.90
CA GLN A 444 4.35 5.77 16.43
C GLN A 444 4.38 5.43 17.92
N CYS A 445 3.76 6.28 18.74
CA CYS A 445 3.59 6.05 20.17
C CYS A 445 2.09 5.91 20.49
N ASP A 446 1.68 4.71 20.89
CA ASP A 446 0.29 4.38 21.22
C ASP A 446 0.12 4.26 22.72
N THR A 447 -0.94 4.87 23.25
CA THR A 447 -1.45 4.60 24.60
C THR A 447 -2.61 3.61 24.47
N LEU A 448 -2.40 2.39 24.96
CA LEU A 448 -3.39 1.32 24.89
C LEU A 448 -4.49 1.50 25.94
N ILE A 449 -5.59 0.76 25.78
CA ILE A 449 -6.74 0.85 26.70
C ILE A 449 -6.40 0.50 28.15
N ASN A 450 -5.38 -0.31 28.37
CA ASN A 450 -4.87 -0.67 29.69
C ASN A 450 -3.89 0.38 30.27
N GLY A 451 -3.68 1.51 29.58
CA GLY A 451 -2.76 2.57 29.97
C GLY A 451 -1.30 2.33 29.58
N GLN A 452 -0.95 1.17 29.03
CA GLN A 452 0.41 0.88 28.58
C GLN A 452 0.76 1.75 27.37
N GLN A 453 1.99 2.26 27.34
CA GLN A 453 2.54 2.92 26.15
C GLN A 453 3.41 1.95 25.36
N VAL A 454 3.15 1.87 24.06
CA VAL A 454 3.94 1.07 23.12
C VAL A 454 4.46 1.96 22.01
N THR A 455 5.71 1.74 21.59
CA THR A 455 6.36 2.54 20.54
C THR A 455 6.81 1.63 19.40
N TYR A 456 6.53 2.07 18.17
CA TYR A 456 6.91 1.39 16.94
C TYR A 456 7.72 2.35 16.05
N ASN A 457 8.72 1.82 15.36
CA ASN A 457 9.39 2.51 14.27
C ASN A 457 8.82 1.98 12.96
N MET A 458 8.37 2.88 12.10
CA MET A 458 7.62 2.57 10.89
C MET A 458 8.33 3.17 9.67
N GLU A 459 8.36 2.43 8.57
CA GLU A 459 9.02 2.84 7.32
C GLU A 459 8.10 2.86 6.10
N ASP A 460 6.79 2.76 6.37
CA ASP A 460 5.71 2.55 5.40
C ASP A 460 4.91 3.81 5.06
N GLY A 461 5.38 4.98 5.50
CA GLY A 461 4.68 6.25 5.33
C GLY A 461 4.79 6.77 3.90
N ILE A 462 3.67 7.23 3.33
CA ILE A 462 3.63 7.95 2.05
C ILE A 462 2.82 9.23 2.21
N TYR A 463 3.45 10.37 1.89
CA TYR A 463 2.80 11.66 1.75
C TYR A 463 2.49 11.92 0.28
N THR A 464 1.22 12.12 -0.06
CA THR A 464 0.77 12.45 -1.42
C THR A 464 0.22 13.87 -1.44
N SER A 465 0.69 14.68 -2.38
CA SER A 465 0.19 16.04 -2.61
C SER A 465 -0.26 16.22 -4.05
N ILE A 466 -1.36 16.94 -4.25
CA ILE A 466 -1.87 17.41 -5.54
C ILE A 466 -1.92 18.93 -5.49
N SER A 467 -1.28 19.59 -6.44
CA SER A 467 -1.20 21.05 -6.50
C SER A 467 -1.12 21.59 -7.92
N PHE A 468 -1.60 22.82 -8.11
CA PHE A 468 -1.36 23.59 -9.34
C PHE A 468 -0.04 24.35 -9.23
N LEU A 469 0.79 24.22 -10.27
CA LEU A 469 2.12 24.82 -10.35
C LEU A 469 2.20 25.71 -11.60
N ASN A 470 3.09 26.70 -11.55
CA ASN A 470 3.53 27.48 -12.71
C ASN A 470 2.38 28.06 -13.55
N VAL A 471 1.49 28.87 -12.93
CA VAL A 471 0.44 29.57 -13.68
C VAL A 471 1.07 30.47 -14.75
N ARG A 472 0.62 30.32 -16.00
CA ARG A 472 1.02 31.11 -17.16
C ARG A 472 -0.22 31.67 -17.84
N TYR A 473 -0.04 32.79 -18.55
CA TYR A 473 -1.09 33.41 -19.33
C TYR A 473 -0.76 33.23 -20.81
N GLU A 474 -1.70 32.67 -21.56
CA GLU A 474 -1.59 32.47 -23.01
C GLU A 474 -2.62 33.34 -23.71
N THR A 475 -2.20 33.93 -24.83
CA THR A 475 -3.05 34.81 -25.65
C THR A 475 -3.23 34.20 -27.04
N ASN A 476 -4.46 34.00 -27.46
CA ASN A 476 -4.80 33.57 -28.81
C ASN A 476 -5.59 34.67 -29.52
N GLN A 477 -5.26 34.94 -30.78
CA GLN A 477 -5.92 35.97 -31.58
C GLN A 477 -6.65 35.33 -32.75
N GLU A 478 -7.89 35.78 -32.99
CA GLU A 478 -8.72 35.38 -34.12
C GLU A 478 -9.26 36.62 -34.85
N ASN A 479 -9.48 36.51 -36.16
CA ASN A 479 -10.11 37.56 -36.94
C ASN A 479 -11.63 37.54 -36.71
N LEU A 480 -12.24 38.73 -36.66
CA LEU A 480 -13.69 38.91 -36.48
C LEU A 480 -14.50 38.79 -37.78
#